data_AF-A0A137P6M9-F1
#
_entry.id   AF-A0A137P6M9-F1
#
_cell.length_a   1.000
_cell.length_b   1.000
_cell.length_c   1.000
_cell.angle_alpha   90.00
_cell.angle_beta   90.00
_cell.angle_gamma   90.00
#
_symmetry.space_group_name_H-M   'P 1'
#
loop_
_entity.id
_entity.type
_entity.pdbx_description
1 polymer ?
#
loop_
_entity_poly.entity_id
_entity_poly.type
_entity_poly.pdbx_seq_one_letter_code
_entity_poly.pdbx_strand_id
1 'polypeptide(L)'
;MDESSTTLRYDGIPSFVEDNFDEDSVDNEYNHDMDCDDPDCEGCIEDLFVPSDEKMDREVKKMIQKLSTTDRNIKRIIISESSGVIPYQYHINIAILSYYTNINYLYLEFTNNPLEELNDCFEKLHCLETLIMRYAGIITWDDPQKVIDLRMPQSIKELKINTGQNYENPPSIEEAMDDNEAWTNPEIHFTIVPQTLPNLKKLVYVHDTANIASVIQEFIQLNPQLEFVGSNSTSFNARTMQIIEHIPGLEHEIMSDISS
;
A
#
# COMPACT_ATOMS: atom_id res chain seq x y z
N MET A 1 -1.36 5.11 31.02
CA MET A 1 -2.13 6.30 30.61
C MET A 1 -2.61 5.98 29.22
N ASP A 2 -3.87 5.58 29.07
CA ASP A 2 -4.46 5.32 27.75
C ASP A 2 -4.73 6.68 27.11
N GLU A 3 -3.76 7.17 26.34
CA GLU A 3 -4.08 8.16 25.31
C GLU A 3 -4.92 7.43 24.27
N SER A 4 -6.21 7.73 24.26
CA SER A 4 -7.15 7.39 23.19
C SER A 4 -6.59 7.94 21.88
N SER A 5 -5.68 7.20 21.24
CA SER A 5 -5.15 7.59 19.94
C SER A 5 -6.28 7.45 18.92
N THR A 6 -6.78 8.59 18.43
CA THR A 6 -7.82 8.58 17.39
C THR A 6 -7.27 7.86 16.15
N THR A 7 -7.96 6.80 15.73
CA THR A 7 -7.58 5.94 14.60
C THR A 7 -8.55 6.17 13.45
N LEU A 8 -8.02 6.41 12.26
CA LEU A 8 -8.79 6.38 11.02
C LEU A 8 -8.62 5.00 10.38
N ARG A 9 -9.74 4.34 10.08
CA ARG A 9 -9.78 3.12 9.26
C ARG A 9 -10.53 3.43 7.97
N TYR A 10 -9.91 3.10 6.85
CA TYR A 10 -10.50 3.18 5.52
C TYR A 10 -10.39 1.80 4.87
N ASP A 11 -11.54 1.23 4.54
CA ASP A 11 -11.74 -0.09 3.92
C ASP A 11 -11.79 -0.03 2.40
N GLY A 12 -11.87 1.17 1.86
CA GLY A 12 -11.47 1.43 0.51
C GLY A 12 -12.55 1.78 -0.49
N ILE A 13 -13.81 1.52 -0.15
CA ILE A 13 -14.90 1.54 -1.12
C ILE A 13 -15.36 2.99 -1.40
N PRO A 14 -15.16 3.54 -2.61
CA PRO A 14 -15.71 4.84 -2.99
C PRO A 14 -17.23 4.77 -3.18
N SER A 15 -17.91 5.91 -3.00
CA SER A 15 -19.39 5.94 -2.99
C SER A 15 -20.04 5.50 -4.32
N PHE A 16 -19.37 5.68 -5.45
CA PHE A 16 -19.87 5.25 -6.76
C PHE A 16 -19.78 3.75 -7.02
N VAL A 17 -19.13 2.98 -6.14
CA VAL A 17 -19.07 1.52 -6.21
C VAL A 17 -20.28 0.88 -5.52
N GLU A 18 -20.85 1.55 -4.51
CA GLU A 18 -22.03 1.04 -3.78
C GLU A 18 -23.32 1.13 -4.61
N ASP A 19 -23.45 2.10 -5.50
CA ASP A 19 -24.68 2.32 -6.28
C ASP A 19 -24.94 1.24 -7.36
N ASN A 20 -23.98 0.35 -7.64
CA ASN A 20 -24.04 -0.65 -8.72
C ASN A 20 -24.19 -2.11 -8.25
N PHE A 21 -24.18 -2.37 -6.93
CA PHE A 21 -24.32 -3.72 -6.36
C PHE A 21 -25.67 -3.92 -5.67
N ASP A 22 -26.77 -3.51 -6.32
CA ASP A 22 -28.12 -3.88 -5.90
C ASP A 22 -28.39 -5.34 -6.34
N GLU A 23 -27.85 -6.30 -5.58
CA GLU A 23 -28.08 -7.76 -5.77
C GLU A 23 -29.53 -8.20 -5.54
N ASP A 24 -30.42 -7.29 -5.09
CA ASP A 24 -31.81 -7.62 -4.73
C ASP A 24 -32.86 -7.20 -5.78
N SER A 25 -32.49 -6.67 -6.95
CA SER A 25 -33.47 -6.37 -8.02
C SER A 25 -33.67 -7.53 -9.00
N VAL A 26 -34.14 -8.66 -8.48
CA VAL A 26 -34.78 -9.70 -9.29
C VAL A 26 -36.17 -9.22 -9.70
N ASP A 27 -36.25 -8.24 -10.59
CA ASP A 27 -37.48 -7.96 -11.33
C ASP A 27 -37.14 -7.60 -12.79
N ASN A 28 -37.54 -8.55 -13.64
CA ASN A 28 -37.70 -8.52 -15.09
C ASN A 28 -37.76 -7.13 -15.77
N GLU A 29 -37.15 -7.09 -16.96
CA GLU A 29 -37.35 -6.12 -18.06
C GLU A 29 -36.29 -5.03 -18.29
N TYR A 30 -34.98 -5.27 -18.11
CA TYR A 30 -33.99 -4.46 -18.83
C TYR A 30 -32.78 -5.29 -19.28
N ASN A 31 -32.97 -6.02 -20.39
CA ASN A 31 -31.91 -6.18 -21.37
C ASN A 31 -31.54 -4.78 -21.87
N HIS A 32 -30.58 -4.11 -21.23
CA HIS A 32 -29.85 -3.03 -21.87
C HIS A 32 -28.82 -3.65 -22.82
N ASP A 33 -29.32 -4.16 -23.94
CA ASP A 33 -28.49 -4.48 -25.10
C ASP A 33 -27.83 -3.17 -25.60
N MET A 34 -26.49 -3.17 -25.56
CA MET A 34 -25.54 -2.55 -26.50
C MET A 34 -26.05 -1.38 -27.36
N ASP A 35 -26.07 -0.16 -26.80
CA ASP A 35 -25.80 1.11 -27.52
C ASP A 35 -26.32 2.26 -26.62
N CYS A 36 -25.56 2.60 -25.58
CA CYS A 36 -25.76 3.87 -24.91
C CYS A 36 -24.74 4.88 -25.45
N ASP A 37 -25.22 5.84 -26.24
CA ASP A 37 -24.45 7.02 -26.66
C ASP A 37 -24.24 8.04 -25.51
N ASP A 38 -24.66 7.69 -24.28
CA ASP A 38 -24.47 8.51 -23.10
C ASP A 38 -23.18 8.08 -22.37
N PRO A 39 -22.13 8.93 -22.35
CA PRO A 39 -20.89 8.63 -21.63
C PRO A 39 -21.09 8.49 -20.10
N ASP A 40 -22.28 8.83 -19.58
CA ASP A 40 -22.64 8.73 -18.17
C ASP A 40 -23.65 7.59 -17.87
N CYS A 41 -23.87 6.63 -18.78
CA CYS A 41 -24.84 5.54 -18.55
C CYS A 41 -24.40 4.57 -17.43
N GLU A 42 -25.21 4.48 -16.38
CA GLU A 42 -24.95 3.71 -15.15
C GLU A 42 -25.20 2.19 -15.28
N GLY A 43 -25.56 1.67 -16.46
CA GLY A 43 -26.04 0.28 -16.63
C GLY A 43 -25.34 -0.59 -17.70
N CYS A 44 -24.27 -0.12 -18.35
CA CYS A 44 -23.59 -0.89 -19.39
C CYS A 44 -22.41 -1.68 -18.81
N ILE A 45 -22.53 -3.01 -18.78
CA ILE A 45 -21.53 -3.94 -18.22
C ILE A 45 -20.34 -4.15 -19.19
N GLU A 46 -20.45 -3.79 -20.47
CA GLU A 46 -19.45 -4.19 -21.48
C GLU A 46 -18.24 -3.24 -21.62
N ASP A 47 -18.25 -2.04 -21.03
CA ASP A 47 -17.10 -1.11 -21.01
C ASP A 47 -16.61 -0.84 -19.57
N LEU A 48 -15.86 -1.82 -19.03
CA LEU A 48 -14.63 -1.64 -18.24
C LEU A 48 -14.41 -0.23 -17.66
N PHE A 49 -14.95 -0.01 -16.46
CA PHE A 49 -14.97 1.25 -15.71
C PHE A 49 -13.58 1.88 -15.46
N VAL A 50 -13.10 2.69 -16.41
CA VAL A 50 -12.15 3.76 -16.11
C VAL A 50 -12.97 5.00 -15.77
N PRO A 51 -13.08 5.41 -14.49
CA PRO A 51 -13.78 6.63 -14.14
C PRO A 51 -13.11 7.81 -14.83
N SER A 52 -13.90 8.71 -15.41
CA SER A 52 -13.37 9.95 -15.95
C SER A 52 -12.64 10.76 -14.86
N ASP A 53 -11.65 11.55 -15.26
CA ASP A 53 -10.94 12.46 -14.35
C ASP A 53 -11.92 13.33 -13.54
N GLU A 54 -13.01 13.80 -14.16
CA GLU A 54 -14.03 14.60 -13.50
C GLU A 54 -14.77 13.84 -12.38
N LYS A 55 -15.08 12.55 -12.60
CA LYS A 55 -15.71 11.68 -11.60
C LYS A 55 -14.75 11.44 -10.43
N MET A 56 -13.47 11.16 -10.72
CA MET A 56 -12.45 10.98 -9.68
C MET A 56 -12.24 12.27 -8.88
N ASP A 57 -12.12 13.41 -9.54
CA ASP A 57 -12.01 14.72 -8.89
C ASP A 57 -13.17 15.01 -7.94
N ARG A 58 -14.40 14.67 -8.35
CA ARG A 58 -15.60 14.84 -7.52
C ARG A 58 -15.52 14.00 -6.25
N GLU A 59 -15.08 12.77 -6.35
CA GLU A 59 -14.97 11.84 -5.21
C GLU A 59 -13.83 12.22 -4.27
N VAL A 60 -12.68 12.63 -4.81
CA VAL A 60 -11.57 13.20 -4.04
C VAL A 60 -12.05 14.44 -3.26
N LYS A 61 -12.82 15.33 -3.90
CA LYS A 61 -13.41 16.51 -3.22
C LYS A 61 -14.37 16.11 -2.10
N LYS A 62 -15.26 15.14 -2.33
CA LYS A 62 -16.16 14.61 -1.30
C LYS A 62 -15.37 14.02 -0.13
N MET A 63 -14.32 13.26 -0.41
CA MET A 63 -13.45 12.70 0.62
C MET A 63 -12.79 13.81 1.44
N ILE A 64 -12.15 14.79 0.80
CA ILE A 64 -11.53 15.93 1.49
C ILE A 64 -12.55 16.67 2.37
N GLN A 65 -13.79 16.85 1.89
CA GLN A 65 -14.85 17.45 2.68
C GLN A 65 -15.18 16.60 3.93
N LYS A 66 -15.27 15.28 3.80
CA LYS A 66 -15.47 14.35 4.92
C LYS A 66 -14.29 14.36 5.91
N LEU A 67 -13.06 14.43 5.42
CA LEU A 67 -11.87 14.57 6.26
C LEU A 67 -11.89 15.89 7.05
N SER A 68 -12.39 16.97 6.43
CA SER A 68 -12.46 18.29 7.06
C SER A 68 -13.38 18.38 8.28
N THR A 69 -14.37 17.48 8.37
CA THR A 69 -15.29 17.37 9.51
C THR A 69 -14.83 16.34 10.54
N THR A 70 -13.77 15.60 10.25
CA THR A 70 -13.18 14.58 11.13
C THR A 70 -12.14 15.21 12.07
N ASP A 71 -11.85 14.56 13.21
CA ASP A 71 -10.80 14.99 14.14
C ASP A 71 -9.45 15.17 13.39
N ARG A 72 -8.75 16.26 13.68
CA ARG A 72 -7.42 16.55 13.12
C ARG A 72 -6.28 15.90 13.91
N ASN A 73 -6.56 15.35 15.09
CA ASN A 73 -5.58 14.71 15.96
C ASN A 73 -5.43 13.21 15.69
N ILE A 74 -5.79 12.74 14.49
CA ILE A 74 -5.49 11.37 14.07
C ILE A 74 -3.99 11.13 14.18
N LYS A 75 -3.63 10.08 14.92
CA LYS A 75 -2.23 9.60 15.03
C LYS A 75 -1.98 8.33 14.27
N ARG A 76 -3.05 7.57 14.02
CA ARG A 76 -2.99 6.25 13.43
C ARG A 76 -3.90 6.15 12.21
N ILE A 77 -3.32 5.81 11.06
CA ILE A 77 -4.05 5.55 9.82
C ILE A 77 -3.86 4.10 9.41
N ILE A 78 -4.96 3.46 9.04
CA ILE A 78 -5.02 2.12 8.48
C ILE A 78 -5.82 2.22 7.19
N ILE A 79 -5.19 1.88 6.08
CA ILE A 79 -5.80 1.75 4.76
C ILE A 79 -5.64 0.29 4.35
N SER A 80 -6.75 -0.38 4.09
CA SER A 80 -6.77 -1.78 3.68
C SER A 80 -7.76 -1.95 2.54
N GLU A 81 -7.31 -2.44 1.39
CA GLU A 81 -8.10 -2.51 0.15
C GLU A 81 -8.27 -3.98 -0.28
N SER A 82 -9.02 -4.75 0.50
CA SER A 82 -9.15 -6.19 0.26
C SER A 82 -9.88 -6.57 -1.05
N SER A 83 -10.46 -5.59 -1.75
CA SER A 83 -11.14 -5.80 -3.03
C SER A 83 -10.24 -5.37 -4.18
N GLY A 84 -9.81 -6.30 -5.05
CA GLY A 84 -9.26 -5.97 -6.37
C GLY A 84 -10.25 -5.17 -7.24
N VAL A 85 -11.52 -5.14 -6.84
CA VAL A 85 -12.67 -4.60 -7.59
C VAL A 85 -12.63 -3.08 -7.83
N ILE A 86 -11.64 -2.33 -7.33
CA ILE A 86 -11.65 -0.87 -7.39
C ILE A 86 -10.31 -0.32 -7.92
N PRO A 87 -10.14 -0.26 -9.26
CA PRO A 87 -9.04 0.51 -9.83
C PRO A 87 -9.19 1.98 -9.41
N TYR A 88 -8.10 2.73 -9.36
CA TYR A 88 -8.10 4.18 -9.06
C TYR A 88 -8.34 4.58 -7.59
N GLN A 89 -8.48 3.62 -6.68
CA GLN A 89 -8.62 3.91 -5.24
C GLN A 89 -7.43 4.69 -4.65
N TYR A 90 -6.26 4.56 -5.27
CA TYR A 90 -5.06 5.29 -4.90
C TYR A 90 -5.25 6.81 -4.86
N HIS A 91 -6.14 7.39 -5.67
CA HIS A 91 -6.46 8.83 -5.61
C HIS A 91 -7.01 9.23 -4.23
N ILE A 92 -7.79 8.35 -3.61
CA ILE A 92 -8.37 8.56 -2.28
C ILE A 92 -7.31 8.35 -1.20
N ASN A 93 -6.45 7.34 -1.32
CA ASN A 93 -5.34 7.12 -0.39
C ASN A 93 -4.41 8.33 -0.32
N ILE A 94 -3.99 8.83 -1.48
CA ILE A 94 -3.12 10.01 -1.57
C ILE A 94 -3.81 11.23 -0.97
N ALA A 95 -5.13 11.39 -1.14
CA ALA A 95 -5.87 12.46 -0.49
C ALA A 95 -5.89 12.34 1.04
N ILE A 96 -6.09 11.14 1.59
CA ILE A 96 -6.06 10.87 3.04
C ILE A 96 -4.67 11.16 3.60
N LEU A 97 -3.61 10.63 2.98
CA LEU A 97 -2.23 10.78 3.41
C LEU A 97 -1.75 12.24 3.30
N SER A 98 -2.17 12.95 2.26
CA SER A 98 -1.89 14.37 2.10
C SER A 98 -2.60 15.25 3.14
N TYR A 99 -3.75 14.81 3.65
CA TYR A 99 -4.51 15.56 4.66
C TYR A 99 -3.93 15.39 6.07
N TYR A 100 -3.56 14.18 6.45
CA TYR A 100 -3.11 13.84 7.80
C TYR A 100 -1.59 13.66 7.88
N THR A 101 -0.86 14.77 7.97
CA THR A 101 0.60 14.75 7.97
C THR A 101 1.24 14.51 9.35
N ASN A 102 0.49 14.71 10.44
CA ASN A 102 0.98 14.61 11.82
C ASN A 102 0.65 13.24 12.48
N ILE A 103 0.77 12.16 11.70
CA ILE A 103 0.55 10.78 12.16
C ILE A 103 1.86 10.16 12.65
N ASN A 104 1.77 9.18 13.55
CA ASN A 104 2.91 8.39 14.00
C ASN A 104 2.86 6.92 13.54
N TYR A 105 1.72 6.47 13.03
CA TYR A 105 1.51 5.10 12.56
C TYR A 105 0.74 5.09 11.24
N LEU A 106 1.31 4.42 10.24
CA LEU A 106 0.69 4.15 8.96
C LEU A 106 0.75 2.66 8.64
N TYR A 107 -0.41 2.09 8.30
CA TYR A 107 -0.55 0.74 7.82
C TYR A 107 -1.27 0.75 6.48
N LEU A 108 -0.62 0.21 5.45
CA LEU A 108 -1.12 0.05 4.10
C LEU A 108 -1.18 -1.44 3.77
N GLU A 109 -2.35 -1.95 3.42
CA GLU A 109 -2.54 -3.35 3.05
C GLU A 109 -3.39 -3.50 1.79
N PHE A 110 -2.94 -4.32 0.84
CA PHE A 110 -3.58 -4.50 -0.48
C PHE A 110 -3.74 -3.19 -1.28
N THR A 111 -3.02 -2.13 -0.91
CA THR A 111 -3.16 -0.82 -1.53
C THR A 111 -2.36 -0.71 -2.81
N ASN A 112 -2.90 -0.04 -3.83
CA ASN A 112 -2.09 0.44 -4.96
C ASN A 112 -1.76 1.93 -4.76
N ASN A 113 -0.53 2.36 -5.04
CA ASN A 113 -0.15 3.77 -4.93
C ASN A 113 0.85 4.19 -6.02
N PRO A 114 0.60 5.28 -6.75
CA PRO A 114 1.61 5.91 -7.58
C PRO A 114 2.86 6.26 -6.79
N LEU A 115 4.04 5.92 -7.33
CA LEU A 115 5.32 6.07 -6.63
C LEU A 115 5.60 7.52 -6.24
N GLU A 116 5.45 8.45 -7.20
CA GLU A 116 5.79 9.86 -6.98
C GLU A 116 4.85 10.50 -5.95
N GLU A 117 3.55 10.23 -6.03
CA GLU A 117 2.55 10.76 -5.11
C GLU A 117 2.68 10.18 -3.70
N LEU A 118 3.04 8.89 -3.58
CA LEU A 118 3.33 8.28 -2.28
C LEU A 118 4.60 8.88 -1.66
N ASN A 119 5.64 9.11 -2.48
CA ASN A 119 6.86 9.77 -2.04
C ASN A 119 6.58 11.22 -1.59
N ASP A 120 5.77 11.96 -2.32
CA ASP A 120 5.30 13.31 -1.93
C ASP A 120 4.52 13.31 -0.61
N CYS A 121 3.80 12.22 -0.32
CA CYS A 121 3.15 12.04 0.97
C CYS A 121 4.19 11.78 2.07
N PHE A 122 5.08 10.80 1.86
CA PHE A 122 6.13 10.44 2.82
C PHE A 122 7.03 11.62 3.20
N GLU A 123 7.39 12.48 2.23
CA GLU A 123 8.16 13.69 2.51
C GLU A 123 7.49 14.62 3.52
N LYS A 124 6.16 14.58 3.68
CA LYS A 124 5.40 15.40 4.63
C LYS A 124 5.14 14.71 5.97
N LEU A 125 5.35 13.39 6.08
CA LEU A 125 5.06 12.59 7.28
C LEU A 125 6.19 12.60 8.32
N HIS A 126 6.64 13.78 8.73
CA HIS A 126 7.82 13.95 9.62
C HIS A 126 7.67 13.36 11.03
N CYS A 127 6.46 12.98 11.44
CA CYS A 127 6.19 12.37 12.74
C CYS A 127 5.98 10.85 12.66
N LEU A 128 6.07 10.25 11.47
CA LEU A 128 5.79 8.83 11.27
C LEU A 128 6.87 7.97 11.93
N GLU A 129 6.49 7.18 12.93
CA GLU A 129 7.39 6.29 13.66
C GLU A 129 7.23 4.84 13.22
N THR A 130 6.04 4.44 12.78
CA THR A 130 5.74 3.08 12.32
C THR A 130 5.16 3.11 10.91
N LEU A 131 5.82 2.43 9.99
CA LEU A 131 5.33 2.19 8.63
C LEU A 131 5.21 0.67 8.41
N ILE A 132 4.01 0.23 8.07
CA ILE A 132 3.73 -1.15 7.70
C ILE A 132 3.09 -1.16 6.32
N MET A 133 3.72 -1.88 5.38
CA MET A 133 3.21 -2.10 4.03
C MET A 133 3.11 -3.60 3.82
N ARG A 134 1.90 -4.12 3.57
CA ARG A 134 1.65 -5.55 3.35
C ARG A 134 0.89 -5.72 2.06
N TYR A 135 1.45 -6.46 1.11
CA TYR A 135 0.87 -6.60 -0.23
C TYR A 135 0.56 -5.21 -0.81
N ALA A 136 1.52 -4.30 -0.77
CA ALA A 136 1.33 -2.95 -1.30
C ALA A 136 1.80 -2.90 -2.75
N GLY A 137 0.90 -2.55 -3.66
CA GLY A 137 1.19 -2.20 -5.04
C GLY A 137 1.74 -0.79 -5.17
N ILE A 138 2.75 -0.64 -6.02
CA ILE A 138 3.35 0.62 -6.45
C ILE A 138 3.13 0.75 -7.95
N ILE A 139 2.77 1.95 -8.42
CA ILE A 139 2.58 2.24 -9.84
C ILE A 139 3.70 3.17 -10.29
N THR A 140 4.50 2.76 -11.29
CA THR A 140 5.67 3.52 -11.78
C THR A 140 5.47 4.24 -13.10
N TRP A 141 4.36 4.00 -13.82
CA TRP A 141 3.94 4.66 -15.07
C TRP A 141 4.85 4.56 -16.31
N ASP A 142 6.16 4.42 -16.14
CA ASP A 142 7.14 4.45 -17.24
C ASP A 142 7.71 3.07 -17.62
N ASP A 143 7.63 2.07 -16.74
CA ASP A 143 7.96 0.64 -16.91
C ASP A 143 7.95 -0.04 -15.51
N PRO A 144 7.75 -1.36 -15.36
CA PRO A 144 7.80 -2.02 -14.08
C PRO A 144 9.26 -2.14 -13.63
N GLN A 145 9.61 -1.34 -12.64
CA GLN A 145 10.85 -1.40 -11.89
C GLN A 145 10.81 -2.54 -10.86
N LYS A 146 11.82 -3.41 -10.88
CA LYS A 146 12.04 -4.44 -9.85
C LYS A 146 12.65 -3.90 -8.56
N VAL A 147 13.13 -2.66 -8.60
CA VAL A 147 13.76 -1.97 -7.48
C VAL A 147 13.11 -0.59 -7.37
N ILE A 148 12.40 -0.34 -6.27
CA ILE A 148 11.62 0.88 -6.03
C ILE A 148 12.34 1.77 -5.03
N ASP A 149 12.45 3.06 -5.35
CA ASP A 149 12.96 4.09 -4.45
C ASP A 149 11.81 4.78 -3.69
N LEU A 150 11.41 4.18 -2.56
CA LEU A 150 10.43 4.76 -1.64
C LEU A 150 11.11 5.75 -0.69
N ARG A 151 10.88 7.06 -0.81
CA ARG A 151 11.50 8.11 0.01
C ARG A 151 10.97 8.12 1.44
N MET A 152 11.41 7.16 2.24
CA MET A 152 10.87 6.89 3.57
C MET A 152 11.18 8.03 4.56
N PRO A 153 10.22 8.40 5.44
CA PRO A 153 10.45 9.41 6.46
C PRO A 153 11.60 9.04 7.41
N GLN A 154 12.50 9.99 7.66
CA GLN A 154 13.66 9.81 8.55
C GLN A 154 13.27 9.58 10.03
N SER A 155 12.01 9.81 10.38
CA SER A 155 11.43 9.58 11.71
C SER A 155 11.11 8.12 12.01
N ILE A 156 11.12 7.24 11.01
CA ILE A 156 10.74 5.83 11.17
C ILE A 156 11.61 5.12 12.21
N LYS A 157 10.94 4.43 13.14
CA LYS A 157 11.52 3.53 14.15
C LYS A 157 11.21 2.07 13.86
N GLU A 158 10.04 1.77 13.32
CA GLU A 158 9.61 0.42 12.93
C GLU A 158 9.17 0.43 11.46
N LEU A 159 9.89 -0.33 10.64
CA LEU A 159 9.57 -0.55 9.23
C LEU A 159 9.20 -2.03 9.06
N LYS A 160 8.01 -2.28 8.52
CA LYS A 160 7.61 -3.61 8.08
C LYS A 160 7.16 -3.57 6.63
N ILE A 161 7.78 -4.40 5.80
CA ILE A 161 7.37 -4.62 4.43
C ILE A 161 7.19 -6.11 4.25
N ASN A 162 5.99 -6.50 3.81
CA ASN A 162 5.64 -7.88 3.51
C ASN A 162 5.09 -7.95 2.10
N THR A 163 5.97 -8.30 1.15
CA THR A 163 5.73 -8.37 -0.30
C THR A 163 5.12 -7.09 -0.89
N GLY A 164 5.72 -6.61 -1.97
CA GLY A 164 5.22 -5.46 -2.73
C GLY A 164 5.14 -5.80 -4.21
N GLN A 165 4.23 -5.16 -4.93
CA GLN A 165 4.03 -5.37 -6.36
C GLN A 165 4.23 -4.09 -7.14
N ASN A 166 4.78 -4.19 -8.34
CA ASN A 166 4.93 -3.04 -9.21
C ASN A 166 4.10 -3.23 -10.46
N TYR A 167 3.37 -2.18 -10.81
CA TYR A 167 2.51 -2.10 -11.95
C TYR A 167 2.94 -0.96 -12.88
N GLU A 168 2.93 -1.24 -14.18
CA GLU A 168 3.11 -0.19 -15.20
C GLU A 168 1.94 0.78 -15.21
N ASN A 169 0.73 0.27 -14.99
CA ASN A 169 -0.52 1.01 -14.95
C ASN A 169 -1.38 0.47 -13.81
N PRO A 170 -2.35 1.24 -13.29
CA PRO A 170 -3.33 0.72 -12.35
C PRO A 170 -3.95 -0.56 -12.91
N PRO A 171 -4.03 -1.65 -12.12
CA PRO A 171 -4.69 -2.88 -12.58
C PRO A 171 -6.11 -2.54 -12.99
N SER A 172 -6.53 -3.00 -14.17
CA SER A 172 -7.90 -2.84 -14.64
C SER A 172 -8.89 -3.68 -13.81
N ILE A 173 -10.19 -3.41 -13.92
CA ILE A 173 -11.22 -4.23 -13.23
C ILE A 173 -11.20 -5.66 -13.72
N GLU A 174 -11.02 -5.90 -15.01
CA GLU A 174 -10.92 -7.25 -15.57
C GLU A 174 -9.70 -7.97 -15.00
N GLU A 175 -8.52 -7.35 -15.04
CA GLU A 175 -7.32 -7.92 -14.42
C GLU A 175 -7.53 -8.18 -12.93
N ALA A 176 -8.18 -7.28 -12.20
CA ALA A 176 -8.36 -7.44 -10.77
C ALA A 176 -9.50 -8.40 -10.38
N MET A 177 -10.46 -8.68 -11.28
CA MET A 177 -11.51 -9.68 -11.12
C MET A 177 -11.03 -11.08 -11.52
N ASP A 178 -10.25 -11.18 -12.60
CA ASP A 178 -9.68 -12.44 -13.08
C ASP A 178 -8.49 -12.89 -12.24
N ASP A 179 -7.71 -11.93 -11.72
CA ASP A 179 -6.51 -12.19 -10.95
C ASP A 179 -6.80 -12.13 -9.43
N ASN A 180 -7.69 -13.03 -8.98
CA ASN A 180 -7.93 -13.29 -7.55
C ASN A 180 -6.64 -13.66 -6.78
N GLU A 181 -5.54 -13.94 -7.49
CA GLU A 181 -4.23 -14.29 -6.96
C GLU A 181 -3.13 -13.34 -7.46
N ALA A 182 -3.44 -12.13 -7.95
CA ALA A 182 -2.44 -11.19 -8.50
C ALA A 182 -1.28 -10.98 -7.54
N TRP A 183 -1.61 -10.86 -6.25
CA TRP A 183 -0.69 -10.73 -5.12
C TRP A 183 0.37 -11.83 -5.03
N THR A 184 0.08 -13.01 -5.59
CA THR A 184 0.97 -14.18 -5.62
C THR A 184 1.90 -14.21 -6.82
N ASN A 185 1.67 -13.36 -7.84
CA ASN A 185 2.50 -13.35 -9.04
C ASN A 185 3.92 -12.83 -8.70
N PRO A 186 4.95 -13.69 -8.76
CA PRO A 186 6.31 -13.30 -8.37
C PRO A 186 6.99 -12.41 -9.41
N GLU A 187 6.47 -12.32 -10.64
CA GLU A 187 7.09 -11.54 -11.72
C GLU A 187 6.94 -10.04 -11.52
N ILE A 188 5.85 -9.64 -10.86
CA ILE A 188 5.53 -8.24 -10.58
C ILE A 188 6.03 -7.80 -9.20
N HIS A 189 6.70 -8.67 -8.43
CA HIS A 189 7.19 -8.25 -7.12
C HIS A 189 8.39 -7.30 -7.23
N PHE A 190 8.45 -6.32 -6.33
CA PHE A 190 9.58 -5.41 -6.22
C PHE A 190 10.36 -5.54 -4.90
N THR A 191 11.65 -5.24 -5.00
CA THR A 191 12.49 -4.91 -3.85
C THR A 191 12.60 -3.40 -3.69
N ILE A 192 12.96 -2.92 -2.50
CA ILE A 192 13.17 -1.48 -2.27
C ILE A 192 14.65 -1.15 -2.22
N VAL A 193 14.99 0.09 -2.58
CA VAL A 193 16.32 0.65 -2.33
C VAL A 193 16.52 0.84 -0.82
N PRO A 194 17.50 0.17 -0.20
CA PRO A 194 17.82 0.36 1.21
C PRO A 194 18.25 1.80 1.50
N GLN A 195 17.82 2.34 2.63
CA GLN A 195 18.06 3.74 2.99
C GLN A 195 18.64 3.86 4.39
N THR A 196 19.36 4.97 4.61
CA THR A 196 19.73 5.41 5.95
C THR A 196 18.49 6.00 6.63
N LEU A 197 18.07 5.38 7.73
CA LEU A 197 16.93 5.74 8.57
C LEU A 197 17.43 5.82 10.01
N PRO A 198 17.96 6.96 10.46
CA PRO A 198 18.77 7.07 11.69
C PRO A 198 18.03 6.69 12.98
N ASN A 199 16.70 6.64 12.96
CA ASN A 199 15.87 6.25 14.10
C ASN A 199 15.38 4.79 14.02
N LEU A 200 15.68 4.06 12.94
CA LEU A 200 15.17 2.72 12.71
C LEU A 200 15.73 1.74 13.75
N LYS A 201 14.82 1.17 14.55
CA LYS A 201 15.12 0.15 15.57
C LYS A 201 14.69 -1.23 15.16
N LYS A 202 13.63 -1.34 14.38
CA LYS A 202 13.04 -2.61 13.98
C LYS A 202 12.77 -2.65 12.50
N LEU A 203 13.36 -3.63 11.83
CA LEU A 203 13.12 -3.95 10.44
C LEU A 203 12.46 -5.33 10.34
N VAL A 204 11.33 -5.42 9.66
CA VAL A 204 10.78 -6.69 9.18
C VAL A 204 10.63 -6.58 7.68
N TYR A 205 11.32 -7.43 6.93
CA TYR A 205 11.27 -7.41 5.48
C TYR A 205 11.08 -8.84 4.99
N VAL A 206 9.84 -9.17 4.67
CA VAL A 206 9.39 -10.47 4.18
C VAL A 206 9.05 -10.31 2.71
N HIS A 207 9.53 -11.24 1.89
CA HIS A 207 9.34 -11.18 0.45
C HIS A 207 9.34 -12.60 -0.14
N ASP A 208 8.38 -12.85 -1.03
CA ASP A 208 8.20 -14.17 -1.66
C ASP A 208 9.27 -14.52 -2.71
N THR A 209 10.14 -13.59 -3.10
CA THR A 209 11.20 -13.87 -4.07
C THR A 209 12.41 -14.49 -3.39
N ALA A 210 12.97 -15.50 -4.04
CA ALA A 210 14.22 -16.10 -3.58
C ALA A 210 15.35 -15.08 -3.74
N ASN A 211 15.92 -14.63 -2.62
CA ASN A 211 17.18 -13.86 -2.48
C ASN A 211 17.06 -12.34 -2.23
N ILE A 212 16.29 -11.94 -1.22
CA ILE A 212 16.34 -10.57 -0.63
C ILE A 212 17.47 -10.39 0.41
N ALA A 213 18.40 -11.34 0.52
CA ALA A 213 19.49 -11.30 1.50
C ALA A 213 20.37 -10.05 1.34
N SER A 214 20.66 -9.62 0.10
CA SER A 214 21.46 -8.42 -0.15
C SER A 214 20.78 -7.15 0.36
N VAL A 215 19.44 -7.05 0.19
CA VAL A 215 18.64 -5.92 0.68
C VAL A 215 18.70 -5.85 2.20
N ILE A 216 18.51 -6.98 2.89
CA ILE A 216 18.66 -7.06 4.35
C ILE A 216 20.06 -6.65 4.80
N GLN A 217 21.11 -7.18 4.15
CA GLN A 217 22.50 -6.86 4.51
C GLN A 217 22.79 -5.37 4.39
N GLU A 218 22.32 -4.73 3.32
CA GLU A 218 22.53 -3.30 3.10
C GLU A 218 21.74 -2.45 4.11
N PHE A 219 20.49 -2.81 4.43
CA PHE A 219 19.75 -2.15 5.50
C PHE A 219 20.47 -2.21 6.84
N ILE A 220 21.01 -3.38 7.20
CA ILE A 220 21.77 -3.56 8.43
C ILE A 220 23.02 -2.68 8.46
N GLN A 221 23.74 -2.60 7.33
CA GLN A 221 24.94 -1.77 7.21
C GLN A 221 24.65 -0.27 7.26
N LEU A 222 23.56 0.18 6.63
CA LEU A 222 23.13 1.58 6.65
C LEU A 222 22.54 2.00 7.99
N ASN A 223 22.05 1.06 8.80
CA ASN A 223 21.32 1.31 10.05
C ASN A 223 21.91 0.52 11.24
N PRO A 224 23.15 0.80 11.67
CA PRO A 224 23.83 0.07 12.74
C PRO A 224 23.16 0.18 14.12
N GLN A 225 22.18 1.09 14.27
CA GLN A 225 21.37 1.28 15.47
C GLN A 225 20.16 0.33 15.58
N LEU A 226 19.96 -0.56 14.60
CA LEU A 226 18.94 -1.60 14.62
C LEU A 226 19.07 -2.49 15.85
N GLU A 227 17.93 -2.80 16.45
CA GLU A 227 17.80 -3.70 17.60
C GLU A 227 17.17 -5.03 17.17
N PHE A 228 16.42 -5.04 16.06
CA PHE A 228 15.73 -6.23 15.55
C PHE A 228 15.70 -6.27 14.03
N VAL A 229 15.96 -7.44 13.45
CA VAL A 229 15.75 -7.75 12.02
C VAL A 229 14.97 -9.05 11.80
N GLY A 230 13.84 -8.97 11.09
CA GLY A 230 13.01 -10.12 10.72
C GLY A 230 12.93 -10.32 9.21
N SER A 231 13.02 -11.56 8.73
CA SER A 231 12.90 -11.88 7.29
C SER A 231 12.62 -13.38 7.04
N ASN A 232 12.38 -13.77 5.79
CA ASN A 232 12.28 -15.19 5.39
C ASN A 232 13.60 -15.93 5.66
N SER A 233 13.52 -17.26 5.80
CA SER A 233 14.69 -18.10 6.12
C SER A 233 15.81 -18.01 5.08
N THR A 234 15.47 -17.72 3.82
CA THR A 234 16.44 -17.59 2.70
C THR A 234 17.30 -16.33 2.81
N SER A 235 16.84 -15.31 3.55
CA SER A 235 17.56 -14.05 3.75
C SER A 235 18.71 -14.17 4.75
N PHE A 236 18.62 -15.11 5.69
CA PHE A 236 19.63 -15.35 6.74
C PHE A 236 20.70 -16.37 6.32
N ASN A 237 21.36 -16.10 5.19
CA ASN A 237 22.51 -16.89 4.75
C ASN A 237 23.75 -16.62 5.62
N ALA A 238 24.82 -17.40 5.41
CA ALA A 238 26.06 -17.28 6.20
C ALA A 238 26.65 -15.87 6.23
N ARG A 239 26.54 -15.10 5.14
CA ARG A 239 27.03 -13.72 5.08
C ARG A 239 26.15 -12.77 5.89
N THR A 240 24.83 -12.91 5.80
CA THR A 240 23.89 -12.12 6.62
C THR A 240 24.13 -12.37 8.10
N MET A 241 24.30 -13.64 8.49
CA MET A 241 24.58 -14.02 9.88
C MET A 241 25.90 -13.44 10.39
N GLN A 242 26.96 -13.49 9.58
CA GLN A 242 28.23 -12.84 9.91
C GLN A 242 28.03 -11.34 10.17
N ILE A 243 27.25 -10.63 9.36
CA ILE A 243 26.98 -9.20 9.56
C ILE A 243 26.23 -8.97 10.89
N ILE A 244 25.20 -9.77 11.17
CA ILE A 244 24.41 -9.68 12.41
C ILE A 244 25.30 -9.90 13.64
N GLU A 245 26.18 -10.91 13.62
CA GLU A 245 27.11 -11.21 14.72
C GLU A 245 28.07 -10.06 15.07
N HIS A 246 28.34 -9.14 14.12
CA HIS A 246 29.19 -7.97 14.34
C HIS A 246 28.44 -6.76 14.90
N ILE A 247 27.11 -6.82 15.07
CA ILE A 247 26.30 -5.75 15.64
C ILE A 247 25.82 -6.17 17.04
N PRO A 248 26.40 -5.62 18.11
CA PRO A 248 26.06 -6.01 19.47
C PRO A 248 24.58 -5.75 19.78
N GLY A 249 23.87 -6.80 20.20
CA GLY A 249 22.48 -6.70 20.62
C GLY A 249 21.44 -6.71 19.50
N LEU A 250 21.85 -6.90 18.24
CA LEU A 250 20.91 -7.10 17.13
C LEU A 250 20.26 -8.48 17.23
N GLU A 251 18.98 -8.50 17.54
CA GLU A 251 18.15 -9.71 17.51
C GLU A 251 17.69 -10.01 16.08
N HIS A 252 17.48 -11.29 15.77
CA HIS A 252 16.94 -11.70 14.48
C HIS A 252 15.89 -12.80 14.63
N GLU A 253 14.90 -12.81 13.73
CA GLU A 253 13.82 -13.78 13.72
C GLU A 253 13.50 -14.22 12.28
N ILE A 254 13.35 -15.53 12.11
CA ILE A 254 12.82 -16.10 10.86
C ILE A 254 11.31 -15.95 10.88
N MET A 255 10.79 -15.15 9.96
CA MET A 255 9.36 -14.98 9.77
C MET A 255 8.85 -16.11 8.86
N SER A 256 7.87 -16.87 9.34
CA SER A 256 7.02 -17.68 8.48
C SER A 256 6.02 -16.76 7.79
N ASP A 257 5.75 -16.96 6.49
CA ASP A 257 4.74 -16.20 5.75
C ASP A 257 3.48 -16.12 6.61
N ILE A 258 3.13 -14.89 7.03
CA ILE A 258 1.94 -14.65 7.85
C ILE A 258 0.75 -14.79 6.90
N SER A 259 0.40 -16.03 6.62
CA SER A 259 -0.92 -16.48 6.20
C SER A 259 -1.77 -16.63 7.46
N SER A 260 -2.10 -15.50 8.07
CA SER A 260 -3.14 -15.40 9.09
C SER A 260 -3.78 -14.03 9.04
#